data_AF-A0A839P2S2-F1
#
_entry.id   AF-A0A839P2S2-F1
#
_cell.length_a   1.000
_cell.length_b   1.000
_cell.length_c   1.000
_cell.angle_alpha   90.00
_cell.angle_beta   90.00
_cell.angle_gamma   90.00
#
_symmetry.space_group_name_H-M   'P 1'
#
loop_
_entity.id
_entity.type
_entity.pdbx_description
1 polymer ?
#
loop_
_entity_poly.entity_id
_entity_poly.type
_entity_poly.pdbx_seq_one_letter_code
_entity_poly.pdbx_strand_id
1 'polypeptide(L)'
;MIARPLIAALVIGGLVRPAAAQETAPPPASPATQEPSKEAALPRPIRNAPSPRALEFAAYIFSAVNVCGYRLNTSEFEALLAKQNTRPEDVSPRGPFGNRVMGIFTLMSNQMNLNREQACLAVAGEYGPEGNVVKNVLLPPGSDEPPAEPAPKPARP
;
A
#
# COMPACT_ATOMS: atom_id res chain seq x y z
N MET A 1 16.87 -45.72 24.72
CA MET A 1 17.45 -46.62 23.70
C MET A 1 16.57 -46.60 22.46
N ILE A 2 17.21 -46.77 21.32
CA ILE A 2 16.78 -46.71 19.92
C ILE A 2 15.60 -47.66 19.61
N ALA A 3 14.71 -47.30 18.68
CA ALA A 3 14.34 -48.12 17.51
C ALA A 3 13.21 -47.51 16.66
N ARG A 4 13.48 -47.39 15.35
CA ARG A 4 12.50 -47.23 14.25
C ARG A 4 11.59 -48.46 14.14
N PRO A 5 10.47 -48.37 13.41
CA PRO A 5 10.45 -49.12 12.15
C PRO A 5 9.82 -48.41 10.94
N LEU A 6 10.24 -48.90 9.79
CA LEU A 6 9.80 -48.67 8.41
C LEU A 6 8.62 -49.59 8.04
N ILE A 7 8.12 -49.45 6.79
CA ILE A 7 7.22 -50.31 5.96
C ILE A 7 5.83 -49.67 5.77
N ALA A 8 5.14 -49.61 4.61
CA ALA A 8 5.35 -49.63 3.14
C ALA A 8 4.04 -50.16 2.50
N ALA A 9 3.46 -49.46 1.51
CA ALA A 9 2.46 -49.97 0.53
C ALA A 9 2.17 -48.81 -0.46
N LEU A 10 2.57 -48.75 -1.73
CA LEU A 10 2.43 -49.64 -2.91
C LEU A 10 0.99 -49.69 -3.45
N VAL A 11 0.71 -48.85 -4.46
CA VAL A 11 -0.34 -49.07 -5.47
C VAL A 11 0.25 -48.80 -6.85
N ILE A 12 0.21 -49.85 -7.68
CA ILE A 12 0.67 -49.94 -9.06
C ILE A 12 -0.57 -50.07 -9.97
N GLY A 13 -0.50 -49.44 -11.15
CA GLY A 13 -1.33 -49.73 -12.34
C GLY A 13 -1.32 -48.50 -13.25
N GLY A 14 -0.59 -48.43 -14.38
CA GLY A 14 -0.54 -49.34 -15.54
C GLY A 14 -1.66 -48.94 -16.53
N LEU A 15 -1.54 -48.72 -17.84
CA LEU A 15 -0.59 -48.99 -18.96
C LEU A 15 -1.04 -48.05 -20.12
N VAL A 16 -0.21 -47.55 -21.07
CA VAL A 16 0.12 -48.11 -22.43
C VAL A 16 0.78 -46.93 -23.21
N ARG A 17 2.08 -46.90 -23.56
CA ARG A 17 2.84 -47.34 -24.79
C ARG A 17 2.38 -46.74 -26.16
N PRO A 18 3.21 -46.68 -27.24
CA PRO A 18 4.69 -46.50 -27.40
C PRO A 18 5.17 -45.63 -28.62
N ALA A 19 6.49 -45.34 -28.67
CA ALA A 19 7.51 -45.24 -29.77
C ALA A 19 7.09 -44.92 -31.24
N ALA A 20 7.84 -44.20 -32.10
CA ALA A 20 9.29 -44.00 -32.26
C ALA A 20 9.59 -42.84 -33.25
N ALA A 21 10.72 -42.13 -33.08
CA ALA A 21 11.61 -41.67 -34.17
C ALA A 21 12.89 -41.06 -33.56
N GLN A 22 14.04 -41.60 -33.96
CA GLN A 22 15.39 -41.14 -33.62
C GLN A 22 15.80 -39.98 -34.53
N GLU A 23 16.58 -39.00 -34.06
CA GLU A 23 17.72 -38.44 -34.83
C GLU A 23 18.65 -37.59 -33.94
N THR A 24 19.90 -38.05 -33.78
CA THR A 24 21.20 -37.35 -33.72
C THR A 24 21.45 -36.12 -32.79
N ALA A 25 22.50 -36.23 -31.96
CA ALA A 25 23.10 -35.22 -31.06
C ALA A 25 23.66 -33.96 -31.79
N PRO A 26 23.89 -32.79 -31.13
CA PRO A 26 24.91 -32.58 -30.07
C PRO A 26 24.36 -31.79 -28.84
N PRO A 27 25.13 -31.55 -27.76
CA PRO A 27 24.56 -31.09 -26.49
C PRO A 27 24.20 -29.59 -26.56
N PRO A 28 23.06 -29.14 -26.01
CA PRO A 28 22.93 -27.74 -25.66
C PRO A 28 23.61 -27.51 -24.30
N ALA A 29 24.63 -26.65 -24.38
CA ALA A 29 25.10 -25.68 -23.41
C ALA A 29 24.56 -25.74 -21.97
N SER A 30 25.52 -25.69 -21.05
CA SER A 30 25.50 -25.17 -19.68
C SER A 30 24.17 -24.58 -19.19
N PRO A 31 23.70 -24.92 -17.98
CA PRO A 31 22.65 -24.14 -17.36
C PRO A 31 23.18 -22.71 -17.23
N ALA A 32 22.46 -21.78 -17.86
CA ALA A 32 22.71 -20.36 -17.77
C ALA A 32 22.99 -20.02 -16.31
N THR A 33 24.23 -19.57 -16.06
CA THR A 33 24.59 -18.74 -14.93
C THR A 33 23.46 -17.76 -14.71
N GLN A 34 22.69 -17.97 -13.65
CA GLN A 34 21.78 -16.96 -13.14
C GLN A 34 22.67 -15.76 -12.85
N GLU A 35 22.62 -14.77 -13.74
CA GLU A 35 23.20 -13.47 -13.47
C GLU A 35 22.65 -13.04 -12.11
N PRO A 36 23.53 -12.76 -11.13
CA PRO A 36 23.09 -12.30 -9.84
C PRO A 36 22.30 -11.03 -10.12
N SER A 37 21.04 -11.03 -9.69
CA SER A 37 20.14 -9.88 -9.76
C SER A 37 20.94 -8.63 -9.47
N LYS A 38 21.27 -7.91 -10.53
CA LYS A 38 22.02 -6.67 -10.47
C LYS A 38 21.17 -5.73 -9.65
N GLU A 39 21.66 -5.45 -8.46
CA GLU A 39 21.22 -4.33 -7.65
C GLU A 39 19.76 -4.48 -7.17
N ALA A 40 19.59 -5.24 -6.09
CA ALA A 40 18.77 -4.71 -5.00
C ALA A 40 19.40 -3.39 -4.57
N ALA A 41 19.13 -2.32 -5.34
CA ALA A 41 19.55 -0.98 -5.01
C ALA A 41 18.87 -0.67 -3.69
N LEU A 42 19.65 -0.78 -2.61
CA LEU A 42 19.33 -0.17 -1.33
C LEU A 42 18.74 1.20 -1.64
N PRO A 43 17.52 1.52 -1.19
CA PRO A 43 16.86 2.77 -1.52
C PRO A 43 17.86 3.88 -1.26
N ARG A 44 18.33 4.55 -2.31
CA ARG A 44 19.26 5.66 -2.15
C ARG A 44 18.55 6.62 -1.20
N PRO A 45 19.13 6.98 -0.05
CA PRO A 45 18.51 7.97 0.82
C PRO A 45 18.44 9.25 -0.01
N ILE A 46 17.25 9.53 -0.55
CA ILE A 46 16.97 10.77 -1.25
C ILE A 46 17.27 11.85 -0.21
N ARG A 47 18.13 12.81 -0.56
CA ARG A 47 18.62 13.86 0.35
C ARG A 47 17.50 14.73 0.98
N ASN A 48 16.24 14.48 0.62
CA ASN A 48 15.01 15.07 1.15
C ASN A 48 13.91 13.99 1.28
N ALA A 49 14.24 12.80 1.78
CA ALA A 49 13.20 11.80 2.03
C ALA A 49 12.28 12.31 3.15
N PRO A 50 10.94 12.31 2.94
CA PRO A 50 9.97 12.55 4.00
C PRO A 50 10.33 11.75 5.24
N SER A 51 10.14 12.33 6.42
CA SER A 51 10.28 11.56 7.64
C SER A 51 9.39 10.32 7.57
N PRO A 52 9.82 9.14 8.05
CA PRO A 52 8.97 7.94 8.07
C PRO A 52 7.61 8.20 8.70
N ARG A 53 7.59 9.08 9.71
CA ARG A 53 6.39 9.55 10.40
C ARG A 53 5.42 10.31 9.49
N ALA A 54 5.89 11.06 8.49
CA ALA A 54 5.04 11.75 7.53
C ALA A 54 4.29 10.78 6.62
N LEU A 55 4.98 9.72 6.20
CA LEU A 55 4.41 8.68 5.33
C LEU A 55 3.40 7.83 6.09
N GLU A 56 3.70 7.50 7.34
CA GLU A 56 2.77 6.82 8.26
C GLU A 56 1.56 7.69 8.56
N PHE A 57 1.75 8.98 8.83
CA PHE A 57 0.64 9.92 9.05
C PHE A 57 -0.27 10.02 7.82
N ALA A 58 0.30 10.20 6.63
CA ALA A 58 -0.47 10.24 5.39
C ALA A 58 -1.26 8.94 5.18
N ALA A 59 -0.60 7.79 5.34
CA ALA A 59 -1.25 6.48 5.23
C ALA A 59 -2.36 6.28 6.26
N TYR A 60 -2.17 6.73 7.50
CA TYR A 60 -3.15 6.64 8.57
C TYR A 60 -4.42 7.45 8.27
N ILE A 61 -4.25 8.70 7.85
CA ILE A 61 -5.36 9.58 7.46
C ILE A 61 -6.09 9.04 6.24
N PHE A 62 -5.38 8.58 5.21
CA PHE A 62 -6.03 7.94 4.05
C PHE A 62 -6.78 6.66 4.42
N SER A 63 -6.26 5.87 5.36
CA SER A 63 -6.93 4.67 5.87
C SER A 63 -8.24 5.04 6.56
N ALA A 64 -8.23 6.08 7.40
CA ALA A 64 -9.43 6.55 8.08
C ALA A 64 -10.49 7.11 7.12
N VAL A 65 -10.07 7.90 6.12
CA VAL A 65 -10.97 8.40 5.07
C VAL A 65 -11.63 7.24 4.33
N ASN A 66 -10.86 6.20 4.00
CA ASN A 66 -11.35 5.04 3.27
C ASN A 66 -12.27 4.12 4.10
N VAL A 67 -11.89 3.82 5.35
CA VAL A 67 -12.60 2.83 6.21
C VAL A 67 -13.77 3.47 6.97
N CYS A 68 -13.59 4.68 7.48
CA CYS A 68 -14.59 5.39 8.28
C CYS A 68 -15.49 6.30 7.44
N GLY A 69 -15.12 6.61 6.20
CA GLY A 69 -15.89 7.50 5.32
C GLY A 69 -15.77 8.98 5.68
N TYR A 70 -14.77 9.35 6.50
CA TYR A 70 -14.48 10.75 6.80
C TYR A 70 -14.04 11.52 5.56
N ARG A 71 -14.22 12.83 5.58
CA ARG A 71 -13.70 13.73 4.54
C ARG A 71 -12.35 14.28 4.96
N LEU A 72 -11.42 14.38 4.03
CA LEU A 72 -10.11 14.97 4.29
C LEU A 72 -10.17 16.48 4.09
N ASN A 73 -9.79 17.25 5.11
CA ASN A 73 -9.50 18.66 4.95
C ASN A 73 -8.10 18.83 4.37
N THR A 74 -8.03 19.14 3.08
CA THR A 74 -6.76 19.18 2.35
C THR A 74 -5.85 20.30 2.84
N SER A 75 -6.37 21.45 3.29
CA SER A 75 -5.56 22.57 3.75
C SER A 75 -4.85 22.27 5.07
N GLU A 76 -5.57 21.72 6.05
CA GLU A 76 -4.99 21.34 7.35
C GLU A 76 -4.02 20.17 7.18
N PHE A 77 -4.36 19.20 6.34
CA PHE A 77 -3.49 18.09 6.02
C PHE A 77 -2.17 18.55 5.36
N GLU A 78 -2.25 19.45 4.38
CA GLU A 78 -1.07 20.02 3.72
C GLU A 78 -0.20 20.82 4.71
N ALA A 79 -0.82 21.62 5.58
CA ALA A 79 -0.08 22.39 6.59
C ALA A 79 0.71 21.49 7.56
N LEU A 80 0.20 20.30 7.87
CA LEU A 80 0.91 19.32 8.71
C LEU A 80 2.04 18.60 7.98
N LEU A 81 1.83 18.24 6.72
CA LEU A 81 2.87 17.64 5.89
C LEU A 81 4.01 18.63 5.65
N ALA A 82 3.69 19.91 5.42
CA ALA A 82 4.67 20.97 5.23
C ALA A 82 5.60 21.13 6.45
N LYS A 83 5.07 21.00 7.68
CA LYS A 83 5.89 20.98 8.92
C LYS A 83 6.90 19.84 8.95
N GLN A 84 6.62 18.77 8.22
CA GLN A 84 7.47 17.58 8.12
C GLN A 84 8.29 17.58 6.82
N ASN A 85 8.44 18.75 6.17
CA ASN A 85 9.14 18.94 4.89
C ASN A 85 8.64 18.00 3.79
N THR A 86 7.35 17.68 3.81
CA THR A 86 6.70 16.76 2.88
C THR A 86 5.57 17.48 2.19
N ARG A 87 5.34 17.19 0.92
CA ARG A 87 4.19 17.75 0.20
C ARG A 87 3.12 16.68 -0.06
N PRO A 88 1.84 17.06 -0.24
CA PRO A 88 0.78 16.12 -0.60
C PRO A 88 1.08 15.35 -1.89
N GLU A 89 1.76 15.97 -2.86
CA GLU A 89 2.10 15.31 -4.13
C GLU A 89 3.12 14.19 -3.95
N ASP A 90 3.97 14.27 -2.92
CA ASP A 90 5.01 13.28 -2.64
C ASP A 90 4.44 11.98 -2.04
N VAL A 91 3.35 12.12 -1.27
CA VAL A 91 2.65 11.03 -0.57
C VAL A 91 1.43 10.50 -1.30
N SER A 92 1.03 11.17 -2.39
CA SER A 92 0.00 10.70 -3.29
C SER A 92 0.35 9.31 -3.85
N PRO A 93 -0.64 8.46 -4.20
CA PRO A 93 -0.39 7.15 -4.79
C PRO A 93 0.50 7.18 -6.04
N ARG A 94 0.50 8.31 -6.78
CA ARG A 94 1.36 8.54 -7.95
C ARG A 94 2.67 9.29 -7.65
N GLY A 95 2.88 9.68 -6.39
CA GLY A 95 4.05 10.41 -5.94
C GLY A 95 5.28 9.50 -5.78
N PRO A 96 6.48 10.09 -5.61
CA PRO A 96 7.73 9.37 -5.38
C PRO A 96 7.69 8.40 -4.18
N PHE A 97 6.88 8.69 -3.16
CA PHE A 97 6.72 7.82 -1.98
C PHE A 97 5.38 7.08 -1.95
N GLY A 98 4.58 7.18 -3.01
CA GLY A 98 3.25 6.60 -3.11
C GLY A 98 3.23 5.10 -2.83
N ASN A 99 4.18 4.34 -3.40
CA ASN A 99 4.26 2.89 -3.15
C ASN A 99 4.47 2.54 -1.66
N ARG A 100 5.25 3.35 -0.93
CA ARG A 100 5.48 3.14 0.50
C ARG A 100 4.24 3.50 1.31
N VAL A 101 3.61 4.63 0.98
CA VAL A 101 2.35 5.07 1.62
C VAL A 101 1.25 4.03 1.38
N MET A 102 1.10 3.52 0.16
CA MET A 102 0.12 2.49 -0.18
C MET A 102 0.35 1.17 0.58
N GLY A 103 1.61 0.77 0.78
CA GLY A 103 1.95 -0.39 1.60
C GLY A 103 1.49 -0.22 3.06
N ILE A 104 1.81 0.92 3.67
CA ILE A 104 1.41 1.23 5.05
C ILE A 104 -0.12 1.39 5.16
N PHE A 105 -0.72 2.08 4.20
CA PHE A 105 -2.17 2.29 4.09
C PHE A 105 -2.92 0.97 4.04
N THR A 106 -2.44 0.00 3.26
CA THR A 106 -3.08 -1.32 3.16
C THR A 106 -3.06 -2.04 4.51
N LEU A 107 -1.90 -2.04 5.18
CA LEU A 107 -1.76 -2.64 6.51
C LEU A 107 -2.69 -1.96 7.53
N MET A 108 -2.66 -0.62 7.60
CA MET A 108 -3.46 0.16 8.55
C MET A 108 -4.95 0.05 8.28
N SER A 109 -5.38 0.10 7.02
CA SER A 109 -6.78 -0.06 6.63
C SER A 109 -7.32 -1.42 7.03
N ASN A 110 -6.53 -2.50 6.87
CA ASN A 110 -6.94 -3.83 7.31
C ASN A 110 -7.12 -3.87 8.83
N GLN A 111 -6.18 -3.31 9.59
CA GLN A 111 -6.26 -3.25 11.05
C GLN A 111 -7.43 -2.39 11.55
N MET A 112 -7.67 -1.24 10.91
CA MET A 112 -8.83 -0.40 11.21
C MET A 112 -10.13 -1.12 10.87
N ASN A 113 -10.20 -1.84 9.75
CA ASN A 113 -11.43 -2.52 9.35
C ASN A 113 -11.80 -3.67 10.32
N LEU A 114 -10.81 -4.34 10.91
CA LEU A 114 -11.04 -5.35 11.97
C LEU A 114 -11.64 -4.74 13.24
N ASN A 115 -11.28 -3.50 13.58
CA ASN A 115 -11.74 -2.79 14.78
C ASN A 115 -12.45 -1.48 14.42
N ARG A 116 -13.31 -1.52 13.40
CA ARG A 116 -13.81 -0.32 12.71
C ARG A 116 -14.38 0.73 13.66
N GLU A 117 -15.27 0.33 14.54
CA GLU A 117 -15.95 1.24 15.46
C GLU A 117 -14.96 1.94 16.40
N GLN A 118 -14.08 1.18 17.05
CA GLN A 118 -13.07 1.74 17.96
C GLN A 118 -12.05 2.60 17.22
N ALA A 119 -11.58 2.14 16.06
CA ALA A 119 -10.62 2.87 15.24
C ALA A 119 -11.20 4.21 14.76
N CYS A 120 -12.44 4.22 14.25
CA CYS A 120 -13.07 5.42 13.75
C CYS A 120 -13.35 6.45 14.85
N LEU A 121 -13.68 6.00 16.07
CA LEU A 121 -13.83 6.88 17.24
C LEU A 121 -12.49 7.46 17.70
N ALA A 122 -11.45 6.62 17.78
CA ALA A 122 -10.11 7.08 18.16
C ALA A 122 -9.57 8.12 17.16
N VAL A 123 -9.68 7.82 15.86
CA VAL A 123 -9.24 8.73 14.80
C VAL A 123 -10.00 10.07 14.84
N ALA A 124 -11.32 10.05 15.05
CA ALA A 124 -12.09 11.28 15.19
C ALA A 124 -11.71 12.08 16.44
N GLY A 125 -11.38 11.39 17.54
CA GLY A 125 -10.86 12.03 18.75
C GLY A 125 -9.45 12.61 18.59
N GLU A 126 -8.65 12.12 17.65
CA GLU A 126 -7.30 12.62 17.40
C GLU A 126 -7.26 13.73 16.33
N TYR A 127 -8.02 13.54 15.24
CA TYR A 127 -7.90 14.33 14.00
C TYR A 127 -9.22 14.95 13.52
N GLY A 128 -10.33 14.69 14.22
CA GLY A 128 -11.63 15.28 13.93
C GLY A 128 -11.72 16.76 14.30
N PRO A 129 -12.93 17.35 14.24
CA PRO A 129 -13.15 18.75 14.66
C PRO A 129 -12.79 18.98 16.13
N GLU A 130 -13.06 17.99 16.98
CA GLU A 130 -12.67 17.95 18.41
C GLU A 130 -11.33 17.24 18.63
N GLY A 131 -10.49 17.15 17.59
CA GLY A 131 -9.22 16.41 17.62
C GLY A 131 -8.23 16.92 18.68
N ASN A 132 -7.64 16.00 19.44
CA ASN A 132 -6.61 16.31 20.44
C ASN A 132 -5.20 16.50 19.86
N VAL A 133 -4.89 15.94 18.68
CA VAL A 133 -3.57 16.04 18.06
C VAL A 133 -3.56 17.20 17.06
N VAL A 134 -4.47 17.15 16.08
CA VAL A 134 -4.68 18.24 15.14
C VAL A 134 -6.16 18.34 14.81
N LYS A 135 -6.72 19.54 14.93
CA LYS A 135 -8.14 19.76 14.70
C LYS A 135 -8.45 19.85 13.22
N ASN A 136 -9.64 19.39 12.85
CA ASN A 136 -10.24 19.59 11.52
C ASN A 136 -9.46 18.99 10.35
N VAL A 137 -8.58 18.00 10.57
CA VAL A 137 -7.95 17.25 9.46
C VAL A 137 -8.98 16.30 8.84
N LEU A 138 -9.83 15.70 9.67
CA LEU A 138 -10.94 14.85 9.26
C LEU A 138 -12.26 15.55 9.57
N LEU A 139 -13.07 15.76 8.54
CA LEU A 139 -14.43 16.24 8.71
C LEU A 139 -15.41 15.07 8.76
N PRO A 140 -16.49 15.19 9.55
CA PRO A 140 -17.54 14.17 9.57
C PRO A 140 -18.14 13.95 8.17
N PRO A 141 -18.60 12.72 7.87
CA PRO A 141 -19.25 12.41 6.61
C PRO A 141 -20.46 13.34 6.41
N GLY A 142 -20.55 13.99 5.24
CA GLY A 142 -21.65 14.92 4.93
C GLY A 142 -21.42 16.38 5.33
N SER A 143 -20.22 16.75 5.79
CA SER A 143 -19.85 18.14 6.08
C SER A 143 -19.50 18.98 4.84
N ASP A 144 -20.02 18.61 3.67
CA ASP A 144 -19.79 19.35 2.43
C ASP A 144 -20.46 20.74 2.55
N GLU A 145 -19.64 21.80 2.62
CA GLU A 145 -19.99 22.99 1.84
C GLU A 145 -19.68 22.59 0.38
N PRO A 146 -20.67 22.65 -0.54
CA PRO A 146 -20.46 22.16 -1.90
C PRO A 146 -19.25 22.86 -2.54
N PRO A 147 -18.46 22.15 -3.37
CA PRO A 147 -17.39 22.79 -4.14
C PRO A 147 -18.00 24.00 -4.83
N ALA A 148 -17.47 25.21 -4.56
CA ALA A 148 -17.95 26.42 -5.20
C ALA A 148 -17.94 26.20 -6.71
N GLU A 149 -19.14 26.04 -7.28
CA GLU A 149 -19.33 25.83 -8.69
C GLU A 149 -18.68 27.02 -9.42
N PRO A 150 -17.77 26.81 -10.37
CA PRO A 150 -17.14 27.93 -11.07
C PRO A 150 -18.24 28.75 -11.73
N ALA A 151 -18.39 30.00 -11.27
CA ALA A 151 -19.42 30.91 -11.72
C ALA A 151 -19.51 30.91 -13.26
N PRO A 152 -20.73 30.79 -13.84
CA PRO A 152 -20.88 30.80 -15.29
C PRO A 152 -20.35 32.11 -15.84
N LYS A 153 -19.38 32.01 -16.76
CA LYS A 153 -18.86 33.17 -17.49
C LYS A 153 -20.02 33.87 -18.19
N PRO A 154 -20.16 35.21 -18.08
CA PRO A 154 -21.24 35.92 -18.75
C PRO A 154 -21.05 35.79 -20.26
N ALA A 155 -22.10 35.34 -20.94
CA ALA A 155 -22.19 35.39 -22.40
C ALA A 155 -22.01 36.85 -22.85
N ARG A 156 -21.05 37.10 -23.73
CA ARG A 156 -20.91 38.41 -24.38
C ARG A 156 -21.99 38.59 -25.46
N PRO A 157 -22.46 39.83 -25.66
CA PRO A 157 -23.57 40.18 -26.55
C PRO A 157 -23.24 39.99 -28.03
#